data_AF-A0A1J4J9R6-F1
#
_entry.id   AF-A0A1J4J9R6-F1
#
_cell.length_a   1.000
_cell.length_b   1.000
_cell.length_c   1.000
_cell.angle_alpha   90.00
_cell.angle_beta   90.00
_cell.angle_gamma   90.00
#
_symmetry.space_group_name_H-M   'P 1'
#
loop_
_entity.id
_entity.type
_entity.pdbx_description
1 polymer ?
#
loop_
_entity_poly.entity_id
_entity_poly.type
_entity_poly.pdbx_seq_one_letter_code
_entity_poly.pdbx_strand_id
1 'polypeptide(L)'
;MKGAATQDPMAGINAAIAQIKETETMAREENAHIKQLIAIQDALIQKQRQILLDVAKTSSELLAVEIQRSQLKQKLGSQKSKLLVSSSESSEVNSLIEQTLSQPDSQPPISSGASGAAALKAIELIQQNLFAVTESCLKTEDLSAPAESLQSLIIDVNEIIQQTLKSGVAKETTEDTVRRQSFVISALVPPPPEDEQ
;
A
#
# COMPACT_ATOMS: atom_id res chain seq x y z
N MET A 1 -110.98 57.35 -16.24
CA MET A 1 -110.46 56.20 -15.47
C MET A 1 -109.00 56.03 -15.86
N LYS A 2 -108.06 56.64 -15.10
CA LYS A 2 -107.18 55.98 -14.11
C LYS A 2 -106.53 54.71 -14.69
N GLY A 3 -105.23 54.62 -14.94
CA GLY A 3 -104.11 55.54 -14.82
C GLY A 3 -102.91 54.85 -15.48
N ALA A 4 -102.14 55.57 -16.29
CA ALA A 4 -100.92 55.04 -16.87
C ALA A 4 -99.91 54.80 -15.75
N ALA A 5 -99.58 53.54 -15.48
CA ALA A 5 -98.48 53.19 -14.59
C ALA A 5 -97.18 53.62 -15.29
N THR A 6 -96.71 54.82 -14.96
CA THR A 6 -95.33 55.23 -15.18
C THR A 6 -94.44 54.24 -14.45
N GLN A 7 -93.87 53.27 -15.19
CA GLN A 7 -92.69 52.54 -14.71
C GLN A 7 -91.62 53.59 -14.44
N ASP A 8 -91.30 53.80 -13.18
CA ASP A 8 -90.33 54.80 -12.74
C ASP A 8 -88.93 54.36 -13.20
N PRO A 9 -88.32 54.97 -14.23
CA PRO A 9 -87.02 54.57 -14.74
C PRO A 9 -85.92 54.74 -13.68
N MET A 10 -86.15 55.59 -12.67
CA MET A 10 -85.26 55.76 -11.52
C MET A 10 -85.21 54.53 -10.61
N ALA A 11 -86.28 53.73 -10.53
CA ALA A 11 -86.28 52.51 -9.73
C ALA A 11 -85.36 51.42 -10.32
N GLY A 12 -85.34 51.28 -11.65
CA GLY A 12 -84.43 50.36 -12.35
C GLY A 12 -82.97 50.80 -12.27
N ILE A 13 -82.71 52.11 -12.39
CA ILE A 13 -81.37 52.69 -12.22
C ILE A 13 -80.87 52.50 -10.78
N ASN A 14 -81.71 52.74 -9.77
CA ASN A 14 -81.33 52.54 -8.37
C ASN A 14 -81.04 51.07 -8.03
N ALA A 15 -81.80 50.12 -8.60
CA ALA A 15 -81.53 48.68 -8.44
C ALA A 15 -80.20 48.29 -9.10
N ALA A 16 -79.90 48.80 -10.30
CA ALA A 16 -78.63 48.57 -10.98
C ALA A 16 -77.44 49.17 -10.18
N ILE A 17 -77.60 50.38 -9.62
CA ILE A 17 -76.58 51.00 -8.76
C ILE A 17 -76.33 50.18 -7.49
N ALA A 18 -77.38 49.64 -6.87
CA ALA A 18 -77.23 48.78 -5.70
C ALA A 18 -76.46 47.48 -6.03
N GLN A 19 -76.78 46.85 -7.16
CA GLN A 19 -76.09 45.65 -7.63
C GLN A 19 -74.62 45.92 -8.00
N ILE A 20 -74.31 47.08 -8.59
CA ILE A 20 -72.93 47.51 -8.88
C ILE A 20 -72.15 47.70 -7.58
N LYS A 21 -72.75 48.29 -6.55
CA LYS A 21 -72.09 48.46 -5.25
C LYS A 21 -71.82 47.12 -4.56
N GLU A 22 -72.77 46.20 -4.60
CA GLU A 22 -72.60 44.85 -4.02
C GLU A 22 -71.48 44.08 -4.73
N THR A 23 -71.47 44.08 -6.06
CA THR A 23 -70.40 43.44 -6.85
C THR A 23 -69.04 44.11 -6.64
N GLU A 24 -69.00 45.44 -6.49
CA GLU A 24 -67.77 46.16 -6.13
C GLU A 24 -67.24 45.73 -4.75
N THR A 25 -68.12 45.59 -3.75
CA THR A 25 -67.71 45.13 -2.41
C THR A 25 -67.17 43.71 -2.44
N MET A 26 -67.83 42.78 -3.13
CA MET A 26 -67.36 41.41 -3.28
C MET A 26 -66.02 41.35 -4.00
N ALA A 27 -65.83 42.12 -5.08
CA ALA A 27 -64.58 42.17 -5.82
C ALA A 27 -63.43 42.75 -4.96
N ARG A 28 -63.71 43.72 -4.08
CA ARG A 28 -62.70 44.26 -3.14
C ARG A 28 -62.29 43.23 -2.09
N GLU A 29 -63.24 42.48 -1.54
CA GLU A 29 -62.98 41.40 -0.59
C GLU A 29 -62.16 40.27 -1.24
N GLU A 30 -62.53 39.85 -2.45
CA GLU A 30 -61.79 38.85 -3.22
C GLU A 30 -60.36 39.32 -3.53
N ASN A 31 -60.18 40.58 -3.94
CA ASN A 31 -58.86 41.16 -4.18
C ASN A 31 -57.99 41.18 -2.90
N ALA A 32 -58.59 41.46 -1.74
CA ALA A 32 -57.90 41.41 -0.46
C ALA A 32 -57.46 39.97 -0.12
N HIS A 33 -58.31 38.98 -0.35
CA HIS A 33 -57.96 37.57 -0.17
C HIS A 33 -56.85 37.11 -1.13
N ILE A 34 -56.91 37.50 -2.40
CA ILE A 34 -55.86 37.19 -3.38
C ILE A 34 -54.52 37.78 -2.95
N LYS A 35 -54.50 39.03 -2.45
CA LYS A 35 -53.27 39.66 -1.92
C LYS A 35 -52.71 38.90 -0.72
N GLN A 36 -53.56 38.41 0.18
CA GLN A 36 -53.12 37.57 1.30
C GLN A 36 -52.53 36.24 0.81
N LEU A 37 -53.16 35.58 -0.16
CA LEU A 37 -52.66 34.33 -0.75
C LEU A 37 -51.30 34.53 -1.43
N ILE A 38 -51.11 35.63 -2.16
CA ILE A 38 -49.81 35.97 -2.77
C ILE A 38 -48.74 36.14 -1.68
N ALA A 39 -49.03 36.88 -0.61
CA ALA A 39 -48.07 37.07 0.49
C ALA A 39 -47.70 35.75 1.17
N ILE A 40 -48.66 34.85 1.36
CA ILE A 40 -48.40 33.50 1.90
C ILE A 40 -47.53 32.70 0.92
N GLN A 41 -47.82 32.76 -0.38
CA GLN A 41 -47.06 32.05 -1.40
C GLN A 41 -45.62 32.54 -1.48
N ASP A 42 -45.39 33.85 -1.41
CA ASP A 42 -44.04 34.43 -1.39
C ASP A 42 -43.25 33.98 -0.15
N ALA A 43 -43.88 33.95 1.03
CA ALA A 43 -43.26 33.46 2.25
C ALA A 43 -42.90 31.95 2.15
N LEU A 44 -43.78 31.14 1.53
CA LEU A 44 -43.51 29.73 1.27
C LEU A 44 -42.36 29.53 0.29
N ILE A 45 -42.30 30.31 -0.79
CA ILE A 45 -41.21 30.26 -1.77
C ILE A 45 -39.87 30.60 -1.11
N GLN A 46 -39.84 31.65 -0.27
CA GLN A 46 -38.63 32.00 0.48
C GLN A 46 -38.19 30.87 1.41
N LYS A 47 -39.14 30.26 2.14
CA LYS A 47 -38.84 29.12 3.03
C LYS A 47 -38.32 27.91 2.26
N GLN A 48 -38.92 27.59 1.11
CA GLN A 48 -38.46 26.49 0.26
C GLN A 48 -37.04 26.74 -0.28
N ARG A 49 -36.73 27.96 -0.71
CA ARG A 49 -35.38 28.34 -1.14
C ARG A 49 -34.36 28.17 -0.02
N GLN A 50 -34.70 28.59 1.20
CA GLN A 50 -33.81 28.41 2.35
C GLN A 50 -33.57 26.92 2.65
N ILE A 51 -34.61 26.11 2.65
CA ILE A 51 -34.48 24.66 2.86
C ILE A 51 -33.59 24.02 1.79
N LEU A 52 -33.73 24.43 0.52
CA LEU A 52 -32.87 23.92 -0.55
C LEU A 52 -31.39 24.26 -0.33
N LEU A 53 -31.09 25.46 0.16
CA LEU A 53 -29.73 25.86 0.53
C LEU A 53 -29.20 25.02 1.70
N ASP A 54 -30.02 24.79 2.72
CA ASP A 54 -29.63 23.98 3.89
C ASP A 54 -29.39 22.52 3.50
N VAL A 55 -30.23 21.96 2.62
CA VAL A 55 -30.05 20.61 2.06
C VAL A 55 -28.75 20.53 1.26
N ALA A 56 -28.49 21.49 0.36
CA ALA A 56 -27.26 21.50 -0.44
C ALA A 56 -26.01 21.56 0.46
N LYS A 57 -26.04 22.40 1.51
CA LYS A 57 -24.97 22.49 2.49
C LYS A 57 -24.77 21.15 3.21
N THR A 58 -25.84 20.57 3.74
CA THR A 58 -25.79 19.28 4.46
C THR A 58 -25.28 18.15 3.57
N SER A 59 -25.69 18.10 2.29
CA SER A 59 -25.18 17.14 1.32
C SER A 59 -23.67 17.30 1.06
N SER A 60 -23.18 18.54 0.99
CA SER A 60 -21.75 18.80 0.84
C SER A 60 -20.95 18.36 2.06
N GLU A 61 -21.45 18.62 3.27
CA GLU A 61 -20.82 18.18 4.51
C GLU A 61 -20.80 16.64 4.61
N LEU A 62 -21.91 15.98 4.25
CA LEU A 62 -22.00 14.53 4.21
C LEU A 62 -20.99 13.91 3.21
N LEU A 63 -20.85 14.50 2.03
CA LEU A 63 -19.87 14.06 1.05
C LEU A 63 -18.43 14.15 1.59
N ALA A 64 -18.10 15.25 2.29
CA ALA A 64 -16.79 15.42 2.91
C ALA A 64 -16.53 14.34 3.98
N VAL A 65 -17.52 14.02 4.81
CA VAL A 65 -17.44 12.95 5.80
C VAL A 65 -17.22 11.59 5.14
N GLU A 66 -17.93 11.28 4.05
CA GLU A 66 -17.79 10.00 3.36
C GLU A 66 -16.41 9.84 2.70
N ILE A 67 -15.84 10.94 2.17
CA ILE A 67 -14.46 10.96 1.67
C ILE A 67 -13.47 10.66 2.80
N GLN A 68 -13.61 11.33 3.95
CA GLN A 68 -12.75 11.08 5.12
C GLN A 68 -12.87 9.63 5.61
N ARG A 69 -14.10 9.09 5.67
CA ARG A 69 -14.36 7.70 6.03
C ARG A 69 -13.66 6.73 5.08
N SER A 70 -13.70 6.99 3.77
CA SER A 70 -13.02 6.17 2.76
C SER A 70 -11.50 6.17 2.96
N GLN A 71 -10.90 7.35 3.17
CA GLN A 71 -9.48 7.49 3.46
C GLN A 71 -9.06 6.76 4.73
N LEU A 72 -9.84 6.88 5.81
CA LEU A 72 -9.63 6.16 7.07
C LEU A 72 -9.69 4.64 6.86
N LYS A 73 -10.67 4.15 6.10
CA LYS A 73 -10.81 2.73 5.79
C LYS A 73 -9.60 2.19 5.02
N GLN A 74 -9.08 2.95 4.05
CA GLN A 74 -7.88 2.58 3.31
C GLN A 74 -6.64 2.55 4.22
N LYS A 75 -6.45 3.57 5.06
CA LYS A 75 -5.35 3.61 6.04
C LYS A 75 -5.42 2.42 7.00
N LEU A 76 -6.59 2.13 7.56
CA LEU A 76 -6.79 1.01 8.47
C LEU A 76 -6.52 -0.34 7.78
N GLY A 77 -6.94 -0.50 6.52
CA GLY A 77 -6.62 -1.66 5.70
C GLY A 77 -5.11 -1.86 5.57
N SER A 78 -4.37 -0.79 5.25
CA SER A 78 -2.91 -0.84 5.13
C SER A 78 -2.22 -1.18 6.46
N GLN A 79 -2.69 -0.61 7.58
CA GLN A 79 -2.14 -0.90 8.91
C GLN A 79 -2.43 -2.33 9.34
N LYS A 80 -3.62 -2.87 9.04
CA LYS A 80 -3.96 -4.27 9.27
C LYS A 80 -3.01 -5.20 8.51
N SER A 81 -2.74 -4.94 7.24
CA SER A 81 -1.79 -5.74 6.46
C SER A 81 -0.38 -5.70 7.05
N LYS A 82 0.13 -4.52 7.42
CA LYS A 82 1.44 -4.38 8.07
C LYS A 82 1.51 -5.13 9.40
N LEU A 83 0.45 -5.06 10.20
CA LEU A 83 0.37 -5.76 11.47
C LEU A 83 0.38 -7.28 11.29
N LEU A 84 -0.35 -7.81 10.29
CA LEU A 84 -0.35 -9.23 9.98
C LEU A 84 1.02 -9.72 9.52
N VAL A 85 1.72 -8.94 8.68
CA VAL A 85 3.10 -9.25 8.26
C VAL A 85 4.03 -9.26 9.49
N SER A 86 4.00 -8.21 10.31
CA SER A 86 4.83 -8.13 11.51
C SER A 86 4.51 -9.22 12.54
N SER A 87 3.25 -9.62 12.65
CA SER A 87 2.81 -10.76 13.48
C SER A 87 3.37 -12.08 12.96
N SER A 88 3.40 -12.29 11.64
CA SER A 88 4.02 -13.47 11.01
C SER A 88 5.52 -13.50 11.28
N GLU A 89 6.21 -12.39 11.02
CA GLU A 89 7.65 -12.24 11.27
C GLU A 89 7.98 -12.49 12.75
N SER A 90 7.17 -11.95 13.67
CA SER A 90 7.35 -12.18 15.11
C SER A 90 7.16 -13.65 15.49
N SER A 91 6.20 -14.34 14.88
CA SER A 91 5.99 -15.77 15.11
C SER A 91 7.15 -16.62 14.58
N GLU A 92 7.70 -16.29 13.42
CA GLU A 92 8.88 -16.95 12.86
C GLU A 92 10.11 -16.75 13.73
N VAL A 93 10.36 -15.51 14.18
CA VAL A 93 11.45 -15.19 15.11
C VAL A 93 11.26 -15.92 16.44
N ASN A 94 10.04 -15.95 16.98
CA ASN A 94 9.77 -16.67 18.22
C ASN A 94 9.99 -18.18 18.07
N SER A 95 9.62 -18.76 16.91
CA SER A 95 9.91 -20.16 16.60
C SER A 95 11.41 -20.44 16.49
N LEU A 96 12.18 -19.54 15.87
CA LEU A 96 13.65 -19.62 15.82
C LEU A 96 14.27 -19.55 17.22
N ILE A 97 13.78 -18.65 18.07
CA ILE A 97 14.21 -18.53 19.46
C ILE A 97 13.88 -19.82 20.23
N GLU A 98 12.66 -20.33 20.10
CA GLU A 98 12.26 -21.60 20.72
C GLU A 98 13.11 -22.77 20.22
N GLN A 99 13.40 -22.88 18.92
CA GLN A 99 14.31 -23.91 18.40
C GLN A 99 15.73 -23.77 18.96
N THR A 100 16.21 -22.54 19.10
CA THR A 100 17.56 -22.25 19.63
C THR A 100 17.66 -22.56 21.13
N LEU A 101 16.61 -22.23 21.90
CA LEU A 101 16.58 -22.43 23.36
C LEU A 101 16.15 -23.84 23.78
N SER A 102 15.33 -24.51 22.96
CA SER A 102 14.79 -25.86 23.24
C SER A 102 15.68 -26.98 22.73
N GLN A 103 16.89 -26.70 22.22
CA GLN A 103 17.94 -27.70 22.06
C GLN A 103 18.68 -27.86 23.42
N PRO A 104 18.32 -28.85 24.26
CA PRO A 104 18.87 -28.95 25.61
C PRO A 104 20.20 -29.73 25.63
N ASP A 105 20.64 -30.27 24.48
CA ASP A 105 21.84 -31.12 24.33
C ASP A 105 22.61 -30.91 23.00
N SER A 106 22.42 -29.79 22.29
CA SER A 106 23.19 -29.55 21.07
C SER A 106 24.62 -29.15 21.43
N GLN A 107 25.59 -29.85 20.84
CA GLN A 107 27.02 -29.55 20.88
C GLN A 107 27.31 -28.04 20.94
N PRO A 108 28.35 -27.63 21.70
CA PRO A 108 28.77 -26.22 21.75
C PRO A 108 28.85 -25.68 20.32
N PRO A 109 28.30 -24.48 20.03
CA PRO A 109 28.21 -23.96 18.67
C PRO A 109 29.57 -24.08 17.99
N ILE A 110 29.62 -24.42 16.70
CA ILE A 110 30.87 -24.71 15.98
C ILE A 110 31.92 -23.60 16.21
N SER A 111 31.50 -22.34 16.35
CA SER A 111 32.31 -21.17 16.69
C SER A 111 33.03 -21.22 18.05
N SER A 112 32.59 -22.06 18.98
CA SER A 112 33.14 -22.16 20.34
C SER A 112 34.18 -23.26 20.50
N GLY A 113 34.32 -24.17 19.53
CA GLY A 113 35.46 -25.08 19.44
C GLY A 113 36.60 -24.46 18.63
N ALA A 114 37.86 -24.61 19.06
CA ALA A 114 39.01 -24.09 18.33
C ALA A 114 39.04 -24.55 16.85
N SER A 115 38.63 -25.79 16.59
CA SER A 115 38.51 -26.35 15.24
C SER A 115 37.42 -25.67 14.41
N GLY A 116 36.26 -25.41 15.01
CA GLY A 116 35.14 -24.81 14.29
C GLY A 116 35.27 -23.29 14.11
N ALA A 117 35.89 -22.59 15.05
CA ALA A 117 36.26 -21.18 14.88
C ALA A 117 37.22 -20.97 13.69
N ALA A 118 38.21 -21.86 13.54
CA ALA A 118 39.12 -21.81 12.40
C ALA A 118 38.44 -22.23 11.09
N ALA A 119 37.53 -23.20 11.12
CA ALA A 119 36.73 -23.57 9.94
C ALA A 119 35.89 -22.38 9.45
N LEU A 120 35.23 -21.66 10.36
CA LEU A 120 34.46 -20.46 10.02
C LEU A 120 35.35 -19.35 9.47
N LYS A 121 36.55 -19.13 10.05
CA LYS A 121 37.52 -18.16 9.54
C LYS A 121 38.06 -18.55 8.16
N ALA A 122 38.29 -19.82 7.91
CA ALA A 122 38.70 -20.31 6.59
C ALA A 122 37.59 -20.09 5.54
N ILE A 123 36.32 -20.35 5.91
CA ILE A 123 35.17 -20.07 5.05
C ILE A 123 35.05 -18.58 4.75
N GLU A 124 35.22 -17.71 5.74
CA GLU A 124 35.20 -16.26 5.57
C GLU A 124 36.28 -15.78 4.58
N LEU A 125 37.51 -16.28 4.70
CA LEU A 125 38.60 -15.95 3.78
C LEU A 125 38.32 -16.43 2.34
N ILE A 126 37.77 -17.64 2.19
CA ILE A 126 37.35 -18.16 0.87
C ILE A 126 36.26 -17.26 0.26
N GLN A 127 35.29 -16.83 1.06
CA GLN A 127 34.23 -15.92 0.61
C GLN A 127 34.77 -14.57 0.17
N GLN A 128 35.75 -14.01 0.87
CA GLN A 128 36.39 -12.76 0.47
C GLN A 128 37.06 -12.87 -0.91
N ASN A 129 37.78 -13.97 -1.16
CA ASN A 129 38.41 -14.21 -2.47
C ASN A 129 37.36 -14.43 -3.58
N LEU A 130 36.26 -15.14 -3.31
CA LEU A 130 35.15 -15.27 -4.24
C LEU A 130 34.49 -13.92 -4.57
N PHE A 131 34.35 -13.06 -3.56
CA PHE A 131 33.79 -11.72 -3.76
C PHE A 131 34.71 -10.85 -4.61
N ALA A 132 36.03 -10.93 -4.41
CA ALA A 132 37.01 -10.21 -5.22
C ALA A 132 36.94 -10.63 -6.71
N VAL A 133 36.80 -11.93 -6.98
CA VAL A 133 36.59 -12.42 -8.36
C VAL A 133 35.25 -11.93 -8.92
N THR A 134 34.18 -11.99 -8.13
CA THR A 134 32.85 -11.52 -8.54
C THR A 134 32.87 -10.03 -8.86
N GLU A 135 33.55 -9.21 -8.07
CA GLU A 135 33.74 -7.79 -8.33
C GLU A 135 34.56 -7.54 -9.61
N SER A 136 35.55 -8.39 -9.88
CA SER A 136 36.33 -8.36 -11.13
C SER A 136 35.43 -8.65 -12.34
N CYS A 137 34.54 -9.65 -12.25
CA CYS A 137 33.56 -9.95 -13.31
C CYS A 137 32.57 -8.79 -13.53
N LEU A 138 32.14 -8.11 -12.46
CA LEU A 138 31.22 -6.97 -12.59
C LEU A 138 31.87 -5.76 -13.27
N LYS A 139 33.21 -5.72 -13.36
CA LYS A 139 33.98 -4.68 -14.05
C LYS A 139 34.21 -5.01 -15.54
N THR A 140 33.92 -6.23 -15.99
CA THR A 140 34.01 -6.62 -17.40
C THR A 140 32.67 -6.40 -18.11
N GLU A 141 32.69 -5.99 -19.38
CA GLU A 141 31.47 -5.71 -20.15
C GLU A 141 30.67 -6.98 -20.48
N ASP A 142 31.33 -8.13 -20.50
CA ASP A 142 30.76 -9.44 -20.83
C ASP A 142 30.46 -10.30 -19.59
N LEU A 143 30.66 -9.76 -18.38
CA LEU A 143 30.53 -10.48 -17.11
C LEU A 143 31.42 -11.73 -17.01
N SER A 144 32.50 -11.78 -17.79
CA SER A 144 33.47 -12.87 -17.73
C SER A 144 34.47 -12.68 -16.60
N ALA A 145 34.89 -13.78 -15.99
CA ALA A 145 35.96 -13.80 -15.00
C ALA A 145 37.32 -13.90 -15.70
N PRO A 146 38.27 -12.99 -15.43
CA PRO A 146 39.63 -13.13 -15.96
C PRO A 146 40.26 -14.44 -15.50
N ALA A 147 40.90 -15.16 -16.42
CA ALA A 147 41.52 -16.47 -16.13
C ALA A 147 42.55 -16.38 -14.98
N GLU A 148 43.32 -15.29 -14.92
CA GLU A 148 44.29 -15.01 -13.85
C GLU A 148 43.63 -14.86 -12.48
N SER A 149 42.44 -14.24 -12.42
CA SER A 149 41.67 -14.09 -11.18
C SER A 149 41.12 -15.43 -10.69
N LEU A 150 40.66 -16.28 -11.61
CA LEU A 150 40.22 -17.65 -11.28
C LEU A 150 41.38 -18.54 -10.83
N GLN A 151 42.54 -18.45 -11.48
CA GLN A 151 43.74 -19.18 -11.07
C GLN A 151 44.22 -18.75 -9.69
N SER A 152 44.24 -17.44 -9.43
CA SER A 152 44.60 -16.89 -8.10
C SER A 152 43.65 -17.39 -7.03
N LEU A 153 42.33 -17.39 -7.29
CA LEU A 153 41.33 -17.95 -6.37
C LEU A 153 41.60 -19.42 -6.03
N ILE A 154 41.91 -20.26 -7.02
CA ILE A 154 42.22 -21.69 -6.78
C ILE A 154 43.44 -21.84 -5.88
N ILE A 155 44.48 -21.03 -6.12
CA ILE A 155 45.72 -21.04 -5.33
C ILE A 155 45.42 -20.56 -3.90
N ASP A 156 44.73 -19.44 -3.74
CA ASP A 156 44.43 -18.84 -2.44
C ASP A 156 43.56 -19.75 -1.58
N VAL A 157 42.54 -20.39 -2.17
CA VAL A 157 41.71 -21.39 -1.47
C VAL A 157 42.56 -22.58 -1.02
N ASN A 158 43.46 -23.05 -1.87
CA ASN A 158 44.39 -24.13 -1.54
C ASN A 158 45.34 -23.74 -0.39
N GLU A 159 45.83 -22.50 -0.38
CA GLU A 159 46.67 -21.98 0.71
C GLU A 159 45.91 -21.85 2.03
N ILE A 160 44.67 -21.35 2.01
CA ILE A 160 43.81 -21.25 3.20
C ILE A 160 43.61 -22.63 3.83
N ILE A 161 43.30 -23.64 3.01
CA ILE A 161 43.15 -25.02 3.47
C ILE A 161 44.47 -25.53 4.05
N GLN A 162 45.59 -25.35 3.35
CA GLN A 162 46.91 -25.81 3.83
C GLN A 162 47.35 -25.12 5.13
N GLN A 163 47.10 -23.82 5.30
CA GLN A 163 47.39 -23.11 6.54
C GLN A 163 46.55 -23.64 7.72
N THR A 164 45.27 -23.94 7.46
CA THR A 164 44.36 -24.53 8.45
C THR A 164 44.84 -25.92 8.89
N LEU A 165 45.42 -26.71 7.98
CA LEU A 165 46.02 -28.01 8.30
C LEU A 165 47.37 -27.87 9.04
N LYS A 166 48.26 -26.98 8.57
CA LYS A 166 49.58 -26.74 9.20
C LYS A 166 49.45 -26.22 10.64
N SER A 167 48.41 -25.44 10.92
CA SER A 167 48.12 -24.95 12.28
C SER A 167 47.63 -26.05 13.24
N GLY A 168 47.38 -27.27 12.75
CA GLY A 168 46.91 -28.41 13.54
C GLY A 168 45.45 -28.31 13.99
N VAL A 169 44.72 -27.32 13.47
CA VAL A 169 43.34 -27.01 13.85
C VAL A 169 42.31 -27.87 13.10
N ALA A 170 42.72 -28.42 11.96
CA ALA A 170 41.99 -29.45 11.21
C ALA A 170 42.94 -30.60 10.85
N LYS A 171 42.38 -31.81 10.67
CA LYS A 171 43.10 -32.97 10.15
C LYS A 171 42.46 -33.38 8.84
N GLU A 172 43.28 -33.55 7.80
CA GLU A 172 42.89 -34.07 6.50
C GLU A 172 43.43 -35.51 6.39
N THR A 173 42.67 -36.42 5.79
CA THR A 173 43.19 -37.76 5.50
C THR A 173 44.16 -37.70 4.33
N THR A 174 45.02 -38.71 4.18
CA THR A 174 45.94 -38.80 3.04
C THR A 174 45.18 -38.85 1.70
N GLU A 175 44.01 -39.50 1.68
CA GLU A 175 43.15 -39.58 0.49
C GLU A 175 42.57 -38.21 0.12
N ASP A 176 42.05 -37.46 1.10
CA ASP A 176 41.51 -36.12 0.89
C ASP A 176 42.59 -35.16 0.40
N THR A 177 43.81 -35.27 0.94
CA THR A 177 44.98 -34.49 0.51
C THR A 177 45.28 -34.76 -0.97
N VAL A 178 45.33 -36.03 -1.38
CA VAL A 178 45.59 -36.42 -2.77
C VAL A 178 44.47 -35.92 -3.69
N ARG A 179 43.21 -36.06 -3.27
CA ARG A 179 42.05 -35.61 -4.04
C ARG A 179 42.07 -34.09 -4.24
N ARG A 180 42.33 -33.31 -3.19
CA ARG A 180 42.46 -31.85 -3.26
C ARG A 180 43.58 -31.42 -4.20
N GLN A 181 44.77 -32.02 -4.07
CA GLN A 181 45.90 -31.69 -4.94
C GLN A 181 45.61 -32.08 -6.40
N SER A 182 44.95 -33.21 -6.64
CA SER A 182 44.49 -33.60 -7.97
C SER A 182 43.54 -32.56 -8.59
N PHE A 183 42.57 -32.06 -7.81
CA PHE A 183 41.65 -31.00 -8.27
C PHE A 183 42.36 -29.68 -8.57
N VAL A 184 43.31 -29.26 -7.72
CA VAL A 184 44.11 -28.06 -7.97
C VAL A 184 44.92 -28.21 -9.26
N ILE A 185 45.53 -29.37 -9.48
CA ILE A 185 46.29 -29.64 -10.72
C ILE A 185 45.35 -29.64 -11.92
N SER A 186 44.21 -30.34 -11.88
CA SER A 186 43.28 -30.40 -13.01
C SER A 186 42.64 -29.04 -13.34
N ALA A 187 42.49 -28.16 -12.34
CA ALA A 187 41.91 -26.84 -12.55
C ALA A 187 42.94 -25.81 -13.08
N LEU A 188 44.24 -26.03 -12.84
CA LEU A 188 45.32 -25.14 -13.28
C LEU A 188 46.03 -25.63 -14.55
N VAL A 189 45.96 -26.93 -14.85
CA VAL A 189 46.54 -27.53 -16.05
C VAL A 189 45.44 -27.65 -17.12
N PRO A 190 45.57 -26.99 -18.28
CA PRO A 190 44.63 -27.18 -19.38
C PRO A 190 44.59 -28.65 -19.77
N PRO A 191 43.41 -29.20 -20.15
CA PRO A 191 43.37 -30.54 -20.73
C PRO A 191 44.35 -30.62 -21.91
N PRO A 192 45.02 -31.76 -22.13
CA PRO A 192 45.85 -31.94 -23.31
C PRO A 192 45.00 -31.59 -24.54
N PRO A 193 45.57 -30.92 -25.56
CA PRO A 193 44.84 -30.66 -26.79
C PRO A 193 44.25 -31.98 -27.27
N GLU A 194 42.96 -31.97 -27.62
CA GLU A 194 42.34 -33.11 -28.30
C GLU A 194 43.14 -33.30 -29.60
N ASP A 195 44.01 -34.32 -29.62
CA ASP A 195 44.63 -34.76 -30.86
C ASP A 195 43.49 -35.07 -31.83
N GLU A 196 43.48 -34.34 -32.96
CA GLU A 196 42.56 -34.56 -34.08
C GLU A 196 42.50 -36.06 -34.41
N GLN A 197 41.36 -36.69 -34.11
CA GLN A 197 40.96 -38.00 -34.64
C GLN A 197 39.68 -37.84 -35.45
#